data_AF-A0A2T2T3Q3-F1
#
_entry.id   AF-A0A2T2T3Q3-F1
#
_cell.length_a   1.000
_cell.length_b   1.000
_cell.length_c   1.000
_cell.angle_alpha   90.00
_cell.angle_beta   90.00
_cell.angle_gamma   90.00
#
_symmetry.space_group_name_H-M   'P 1'
#
loop_
_entity.id
_entity.type
_entity.pdbx_description
1 polymer ?
#
loop_
_entity_poly.entity_id
_entity_poly.type
_entity_poly.pdbx_seq_one_letter_code
_entity_poly.pdbx_strand_id
1 'polypeptide(L)'
;MADNNLTGKVAIVTGSSRGIGRGIAERLARDGASVVVNYVGSQETAREAVGAIEQGGGTATAVQADVSDPGDVERLFSQTLDQFGRVDIVVANAGVECFAEVLAKELGKRQITVNIVSPGTTETDFFANAPEGEREKALERTTLGRIGKPEDIADVVAFVVSDDARWVTGHNIQAGGGYA
;
A
#
# COMPACT_ATOMS: atom_id res chain seq x y z
N MET A 1 21.87 -7.18 8.94
CA MET A 1 20.89 -6.18 9.43
C MET A 1 20.05 -5.84 8.22
N ALA A 2 18.72 -5.87 8.31
CA ALA A 2 17.89 -5.49 7.17
C ALA A 2 18.26 -4.06 6.78
N ASP A 3 18.67 -3.85 5.54
CA ASP A 3 18.89 -2.50 5.03
C ASP A 3 17.55 -1.78 5.13
N ASN A 4 17.48 -0.82 6.05
CA ASN A 4 16.27 -0.13 6.45
C ASN A 4 15.94 0.94 5.40
N ASN A 5 15.57 0.45 4.20
CA ASN A 5 15.65 1.16 2.92
C ASN A 5 14.68 2.36 2.80
N LEU A 6 13.78 2.53 3.78
CA LEU A 6 12.80 3.62 3.81
C LEU A 6 12.98 4.56 5.01
N THR A 7 14.10 4.46 5.74
CA THR A 7 14.38 5.31 6.91
C THR A 7 14.24 6.80 6.57
N GLY A 8 13.38 7.49 7.30
CA GLY A 8 13.15 8.94 7.16
C GLY A 8 12.24 9.33 5.98
N LYS A 9 11.66 8.35 5.27
CA LYS A 9 10.61 8.58 4.27
C LYS A 9 9.25 8.73 4.95
N VAL A 10 8.34 9.45 4.31
CA VAL A 10 6.94 9.57 4.74
C VAL A 10 6.02 8.98 3.68
N ALA A 11 5.15 8.06 4.09
CA ALA A 11 4.23 7.35 3.21
C ALA A 11 2.77 7.63 3.57
N ILE A 12 1.95 7.94 2.57
CA ILE A 12 0.48 7.93 2.68
C ILE A 12 -0.03 6.64 2.03
N VAL A 13 -0.80 5.84 2.77
CA VAL A 13 -1.42 4.61 2.23
C VAL A 13 -2.94 4.74 2.35
N THR A 14 -3.65 4.81 1.22
CA THR A 14 -5.11 4.96 1.22
C THR A 14 -5.83 3.64 1.45
N GLY A 15 -6.95 3.67 2.20
CA GLY A 15 -7.68 2.44 2.56
C GLY A 15 -6.84 1.42 3.33
N SER A 16 -6.01 1.87 4.27
CA SER A 16 -4.98 1.07 4.94
C SER A 16 -5.32 0.64 6.35
N SER A 17 -6.57 0.78 6.78
CA SER A 17 -7.02 0.26 8.07
C SER A 17 -7.10 -1.28 8.11
N ARG A 18 -7.21 -1.95 6.96
CA ARG A 18 -7.36 -3.43 6.87
C ARG A 18 -6.82 -4.01 5.56
N GLY A 19 -6.81 -5.34 5.46
CA GLY A 19 -6.47 -6.09 4.25
C GLY A 19 -5.08 -5.73 3.71
N ILE A 20 -4.98 -5.64 2.38
CA ILE A 20 -3.72 -5.34 1.67
C ILE A 20 -3.12 -4.00 2.11
N GLY A 21 -3.93 -2.95 2.17
CA GLY A 21 -3.45 -1.61 2.56
C GLY A 21 -2.84 -1.59 3.96
N ARG A 22 -3.38 -2.36 4.91
CA ARG A 22 -2.80 -2.52 6.25
C ARG A 22 -1.46 -3.24 6.19
N GLY A 23 -1.38 -4.36 5.48
CA GLY A 23 -0.11 -5.09 5.30
C GLY A 23 0.98 -4.21 4.70
N ILE A 24 0.64 -3.38 3.71
CA ILE A 24 1.55 -2.38 3.14
C ILE A 24 1.99 -1.37 4.20
N ALA A 25 1.05 -0.76 4.93
CA ALA A 25 1.38 0.23 5.96
C ALA A 25 2.33 -0.33 7.04
N GLU A 26 2.05 -1.54 7.53
CA GLU A 26 2.89 -2.22 8.52
C GLU A 26 4.27 -2.55 7.97
N ARG A 27 4.37 -2.99 6.71
CA ARG A 27 5.65 -3.29 6.05
C ARG A 27 6.49 -2.02 5.84
N LEU A 28 5.91 -0.95 5.32
CA LEU A 28 6.63 0.30 5.08
C LEU A 28 7.15 0.90 6.40
N ALA A 29 6.35 0.83 7.47
CA ALA A 29 6.77 1.29 8.78
C ALA A 29 7.91 0.44 9.36
N ARG A 30 7.86 -0.89 9.18
CA ARG A 30 8.95 -1.81 9.56
C ARG A 30 10.27 -1.48 8.86
N ASP A 31 10.20 -1.02 7.61
CA ASP A 31 11.37 -0.63 6.81
C ASP A 31 11.85 0.81 7.10
N GLY A 32 11.21 1.50 8.06
CA GLY A 32 11.65 2.80 8.60
C GLY A 32 10.88 4.03 8.13
N ALA A 33 9.79 3.88 7.37
CA ALA A 33 8.96 5.00 6.97
C ALA A 33 8.02 5.45 8.12
N SER A 34 7.72 6.76 8.18
CA SER A 34 6.56 7.26 8.92
C SER A 34 5.31 7.11 8.05
N VAL A 35 4.26 6.48 8.56
CA VAL A 35 3.11 6.07 7.73
C VAL A 35 1.81 6.75 8.16
N VAL A 36 1.10 7.33 7.19
CA VAL A 36 -0.27 7.81 7.35
C VAL A 36 -1.23 6.70 6.96
N VAL A 37 -1.96 6.19 7.94
CA VAL A 37 -3.03 5.19 7.79
C VAL A 37 -4.32 5.92 7.46
N ASN A 38 -4.70 5.95 6.18
CA ASN A 38 -5.97 6.55 5.77
C ASN A 38 -7.16 5.56 5.88
N TYR A 39 -8.29 6.09 6.36
CA TYR A 39 -9.55 5.38 6.47
C TYR A 39 -10.75 6.29 6.14
N VAL A 40 -11.90 5.68 5.84
CA VAL A 40 -13.18 6.39 5.65
C VAL A 40 -14.15 6.11 6.80
N GLY A 41 -14.53 4.84 6.99
CA GLY A 41 -15.67 4.49 7.85
C GLY A 41 -15.35 4.02 9.27
N SER A 42 -14.17 3.43 9.53
CA SER A 42 -13.85 2.84 10.84
C SER A 42 -12.58 3.45 11.44
N GLN A 43 -12.76 4.39 12.36
CA GLN A 43 -11.66 4.98 13.14
C GLN A 43 -11.03 3.96 14.09
N GLU A 44 -11.83 3.04 14.65
CA GLU A 44 -11.34 2.01 15.56
C GLU A 44 -10.32 1.10 14.87
N THR A 45 -10.67 0.54 13.72
CA THR A 45 -9.77 -0.33 12.94
C THR A 45 -8.51 0.43 12.49
N ALA A 46 -8.63 1.72 12.16
CA ALA A 46 -7.47 2.54 11.83
C ALA A 46 -6.53 2.75 13.03
N ARG A 47 -7.08 2.95 14.24
CA ARG A 47 -6.29 3.03 15.48
C ARG A 47 -5.62 1.71 15.82
N GLU A 48 -6.27 0.58 15.58
CA GLU A 48 -5.65 -0.73 15.75
C GLU A 48 -4.44 -0.91 14.81
N ALA A 49 -4.57 -0.49 13.56
CA ALA A 49 -3.46 -0.53 12.60
C ALA A 49 -2.30 0.37 13.03
N VAL A 50 -2.58 1.61 13.48
CA VAL A 50 -1.56 2.50 14.05
C VAL A 50 -0.91 1.87 15.28
N GLY A 51 -1.70 1.34 16.21
CA GLY A 51 -1.17 0.69 17.41
C GLY A 51 -0.30 -0.53 17.12
N ALA A 52 -0.63 -1.31 16.09
CA ALA A 52 0.21 -2.43 15.64
C ALA A 52 1.56 -1.93 15.08
N ILE A 53 1.56 -0.85 14.31
CA ILE A 53 2.79 -0.22 13.79
C ILE A 53 3.65 0.30 14.95
N GLU A 54 3.06 1.02 15.89
CA GLU A 54 3.77 1.59 17.04
C GLU A 54 4.34 0.49 17.97
N GLN A 55 3.60 -0.60 18.20
CA GLN A 55 4.10 -1.76 18.94
C GLN A 55 5.28 -2.44 18.24
N GLY A 56 5.31 -2.40 16.90
CA GLY A 56 6.44 -2.85 16.10
C GLY A 56 7.63 -1.89 16.09
N GLY A 57 7.55 -0.75 16.79
CA GLY A 57 8.58 0.30 16.82
C GLY A 57 8.55 1.27 15.63
N GLY A 58 7.54 1.19 14.78
CA GLY A 58 7.33 2.11 13.66
C GLY A 58 6.63 3.40 14.09
N THR A 59 6.51 4.35 13.17
CA THR A 59 5.78 5.62 13.38
C THR A 59 4.57 5.66 12.46
N ALA A 60 3.38 5.88 13.02
CA ALA A 60 2.18 6.02 12.22
C ALA A 60 1.17 7.03 12.80
N THR A 61 0.26 7.49 11.96
CA THR A 61 -0.89 8.33 12.34
C THR A 61 -2.11 7.93 11.52
N ALA A 62 -3.30 8.07 12.08
CA ALA A 62 -4.55 7.76 11.37
C ALA A 62 -5.19 9.07 10.87
N VAL A 63 -5.55 9.11 9.58
CA VAL A 63 -6.23 10.28 8.97
C VAL A 63 -7.49 9.85 8.26
N GLN A 64 -8.62 10.44 8.64
CA GLN A 64 -9.89 10.22 7.96
C GLN A 64 -9.97 11.08 6.70
N ALA A 65 -10.14 10.45 5.55
CA ALA A 65 -10.38 11.14 4.28
C ALA A 65 -11.06 10.22 3.28
N ASP A 66 -12.13 10.71 2.65
CA ASP A 66 -12.73 10.08 1.46
C ASP A 66 -11.98 10.53 0.21
N VAL A 67 -11.25 9.60 -0.44
CA VAL A 67 -10.45 9.90 -1.63
C VAL A 67 -11.29 10.24 -2.87
N SER A 68 -12.62 10.10 -2.81
CA SER A 68 -13.53 10.57 -3.84
C SER A 68 -13.88 12.07 -3.71
N ASP A 69 -13.58 12.68 -2.56
CA ASP A 69 -13.75 14.12 -2.31
C ASP A 69 -12.39 14.84 -2.43
N PRO A 70 -12.21 15.76 -3.40
CA PRO A 70 -10.96 16.51 -3.56
C PRO A 70 -10.53 17.30 -2.33
N GLY A 71 -11.47 17.85 -1.56
CA GLY A 71 -11.18 18.58 -0.32
C GLY A 71 -10.69 17.66 0.79
N ASP A 72 -11.15 16.41 0.84
CA ASP A 72 -10.61 15.39 1.75
C ASP A 72 -9.19 14.99 1.37
N VAL A 73 -8.91 14.86 0.07
CA VAL A 73 -7.55 14.60 -0.42
C VAL A 73 -6.60 15.75 -0.05
N GLU A 74 -6.99 17.01 -0.28
CA GLU A 74 -6.19 18.17 0.11
C GLU A 74 -5.87 18.19 1.61
N ARG A 75 -6.86 17.85 2.46
CA ARG A 75 -6.66 17.77 3.92
C ARG A 75 -5.74 16.62 4.31
N LEU A 76 -5.86 15.45 3.66
CA LEU A 76 -4.98 14.30 3.91
C LEU A 76 -3.51 14.68 3.67
N PHE A 77 -3.20 15.32 2.55
CA PHE A 77 -1.84 15.78 2.25
C PHE A 77 -1.40 16.90 3.19
N SER A 78 -2.26 17.89 3.46
CA SER A 78 -1.91 19.00 4.36
C SER A 78 -1.58 18.52 5.77
N GLN A 79 -2.40 17.64 6.35
CA GLN A 79 -2.12 17.06 7.68
C GLN A 79 -0.83 16.23 7.70
N THR A 80 -0.54 15.51 6.60
CA THR A 80 0.71 14.76 6.48
C THR A 80 1.92 15.69 6.47
N LEU A 81 1.83 16.80 5.72
CA LEU A 81 2.88 17.82 5.66
C LEU A 81 3.05 18.55 6.99
N ASP A 82 1.95 18.88 7.67
CA ASP A 82 2.00 19.53 8.99
C ASP A 82 2.66 18.63 10.04
N GLN A 83 2.38 17.32 9.99
CA GLN A 83 2.90 16.36 10.97
C GLN A 83 4.33 15.90 10.70
N PHE A 84 4.68 15.65 9.43
CA PHE A 84 5.97 15.03 9.07
C PHE A 84 6.86 15.89 8.17
N GLY A 85 6.37 17.03 7.68
CA GLY A 85 7.13 17.99 6.87
C GLY A 85 7.36 17.57 5.41
N ARG A 86 6.96 16.37 5.00
CA ARG A 86 7.19 15.84 3.65
C ARG A 86 6.22 14.70 3.30
N VAL A 87 6.15 14.38 2.01
CA VAL A 87 5.53 13.15 1.48
C VAL A 87 6.48 12.60 0.42
N ASP A 88 6.92 11.36 0.60
CA ASP A 88 7.82 10.67 -0.34
C ASP A 88 7.10 9.59 -1.13
N ILE A 89 6.14 8.93 -0.49
CA ILE A 89 5.45 7.75 -1.03
C ILE A 89 3.94 7.98 -0.92
N VAL A 90 3.23 7.71 -2.01
CA VAL A 90 1.77 7.64 -2.02
C VAL A 90 1.35 6.30 -2.59
N VAL A 91 0.68 5.49 -1.78
CA VAL A 91 0.09 4.22 -2.19
C VAL A 91 -1.42 4.43 -2.33
N ALA A 92 -1.87 4.60 -3.58
CA ALA A 92 -3.27 4.70 -3.94
C ALA A 92 -3.94 3.31 -3.96
N ASN A 93 -4.09 2.71 -2.79
CA ASN A 93 -4.67 1.37 -2.62
C ASN A 93 -6.21 1.39 -2.60
N ALA A 94 -6.84 2.52 -2.26
CA ALA A 94 -8.27 2.75 -2.44
C ALA A 94 -8.54 3.38 -3.82
N GLY A 95 -8.60 2.59 -4.90
CA GLY A 95 -8.88 3.15 -6.23
C GLY A 95 -8.85 2.14 -7.39
N VAL A 96 -9.31 2.60 -8.56
CA VAL A 96 -9.33 1.84 -9.82
C VAL A 96 -8.11 2.17 -10.67
N GLU A 97 -7.61 1.15 -11.36
CA GLU A 97 -6.45 1.20 -12.23
C GLU A 97 -6.64 2.14 -13.43
N CYS A 98 -5.90 3.25 -13.47
CA CYS A 98 -5.52 3.95 -14.71
C CYS A 98 -4.46 5.01 -14.44
N PHE A 99 -3.75 5.42 -15.49
CA PHE A 99 -2.82 6.57 -15.57
C PHE A 99 -1.34 6.36 -15.20
N ALA A 100 -0.87 5.17 -14.79
CA ALA A 100 0.53 5.01 -14.39
C ALA A 100 1.55 5.38 -15.50
N GLU A 101 1.33 4.95 -16.74
CA GLU A 101 2.22 5.29 -17.86
C GLU A 101 2.24 6.81 -18.16
N VAL A 102 1.05 7.44 -18.14
CA VAL A 102 0.92 8.88 -18.39
C VAL A 102 1.59 9.68 -17.26
N LEU A 103 1.28 9.36 -16.01
CA LEU A 103 1.87 10.02 -14.85
C LEU A 103 3.38 9.79 -14.76
N ALA A 104 3.88 8.61 -15.11
CA ALA A 104 5.31 8.34 -15.17
C ALA A 104 6.03 9.25 -16.17
N LYS A 105 5.44 9.48 -17.36
CA LYS A 105 6.00 10.39 -18.37
C LYS A 105 5.98 11.85 -17.90
N GLU A 106 4.88 12.28 -17.29
CA GLU A 106 4.72 13.66 -16.81
C GLU A 106 5.63 13.97 -15.61
N LEU A 107 5.74 13.04 -14.68
CA LEU A 107 6.44 13.24 -13.41
C LEU A 107 7.91 12.79 -13.44
N GLY A 108 8.33 12.00 -14.42
CA GLY A 108 9.70 11.48 -14.52
C GLY A 108 10.78 12.57 -14.59
N LYS A 109 10.50 13.74 -15.19
CA LYS A 109 11.42 14.90 -15.17
C LYS A 109 11.67 15.46 -13.76
N ARG A 110 10.76 15.17 -12.81
CA ARG A 110 10.88 15.51 -11.39
C ARG A 110 11.45 14.35 -10.55
N GLN A 111 11.89 13.27 -11.21
CA GLN A 111 12.42 12.07 -10.57
C GLN A 111 11.40 11.37 -9.66
N ILE A 112 10.12 11.41 -10.05
CA ILE A 112 9.04 10.66 -9.39
C ILE A 112 8.70 9.46 -10.26
N THR A 113 8.81 8.27 -9.70
CA THR A 113 8.41 7.02 -10.35
C THR A 113 6.94 6.71 -10.06
N VAL A 114 6.23 6.14 -11.04
CA VAL A 114 4.81 5.77 -10.89
C VAL A 114 4.62 4.36 -11.42
N ASN A 115 4.15 3.45 -10.59
CA ASN A 115 3.94 2.04 -10.96
C ASN A 115 2.59 1.54 -10.41
N ILE A 116 2.12 0.43 -10.98
CA ILE A 116 0.99 -0.35 -10.47
C ILE A 116 1.54 -1.66 -9.93
N VAL A 117 1.04 -2.07 -8.77
CA VAL A 117 1.17 -3.45 -8.28
C VAL A 117 -0.21 -4.06 -8.37
N SER A 118 -0.34 -5.12 -9.17
CA SER A 118 -1.60 -5.85 -9.41
C SER A 118 -1.60 -7.13 -8.59
N PRO A 119 -2.32 -7.17 -7.44
CA PRO A 119 -2.38 -8.36 -6.61
C PRO A 119 -3.15 -9.48 -7.31
N GLY A 120 -2.68 -10.72 -7.16
CA GLY A 120 -3.51 -11.90 -7.41
C GLY A 120 -4.44 -12.19 -6.24
N THR A 121 -5.03 -13.39 -6.22
CA THR A 121 -5.87 -13.83 -5.10
C THR A 121 -5.10 -13.74 -3.78
N THR A 122 -5.60 -12.89 -2.87
CA THR A 122 -4.96 -12.55 -1.60
C THR A 122 -5.95 -12.69 -0.46
N GLU A 123 -5.52 -13.32 0.64
CA GLU A 123 -6.32 -13.48 1.85
C GLU A 123 -6.60 -12.10 2.47
N THR A 124 -7.87 -11.71 2.45
CA THR A 124 -8.39 -10.49 3.07
C THR A 124 -9.76 -10.79 3.66
N ASP A 125 -10.32 -9.88 4.46
CA ASP A 125 -11.68 -10.02 5.02
C ASP A 125 -12.76 -10.26 3.94
N PHE A 126 -12.50 -9.81 2.71
CA PHE A 126 -13.36 -10.07 1.56
C PHE A 126 -13.41 -11.57 1.22
N PHE A 127 -12.26 -12.25 1.31
CA PHE A 127 -12.12 -13.67 1.03
C PHE A 127 -12.64 -14.56 2.16
N ALA A 128 -12.69 -14.04 3.40
CA ALA A 128 -13.23 -14.76 4.55
C ALA A 128 -14.73 -15.09 4.40
N ASN A 129 -15.46 -14.34 3.56
CA ASN A 129 -16.89 -14.53 3.29
C ASN A 129 -17.16 -15.14 1.90
N ALA A 130 -16.13 -15.67 1.24
CA ALA A 130 -16.26 -16.26 -0.09
C ALA A 130 -17.13 -17.54 -0.05
N PRO A 131 -18.01 -17.75 -1.05
CA PRO A 131 -18.76 -18.99 -1.22
C PRO A 131 -17.88 -20.25 -1.16
N GLU A 132 -18.48 -21.35 -0.72
CA GLU A 132 -17.82 -22.66 -0.66
C GLU A 132 -17.26 -23.06 -2.04
N GLY A 133 -16.00 -23.51 -2.07
CA GLY A 133 -15.29 -23.87 -3.30
C GLY A 133 -14.60 -22.73 -4.06
N GLU A 134 -14.84 -21.44 -3.73
CA GLU A 134 -14.09 -20.34 -4.36
C GLU A 134 -12.60 -20.37 -3.97
N ARG A 135 -12.32 -20.75 -2.72
CA ARG A 135 -10.94 -20.87 -2.23
C ARG A 135 -10.15 -21.93 -2.99
N GLU A 136 -10.77 -23.06 -3.29
CA GLU A 136 -10.13 -24.17 -4.03
C GLU A 136 -9.86 -23.78 -5.48
N LYS A 137 -10.85 -23.17 -6.16
CA LYS A 137 -10.66 -22.63 -7.51
C LYS A 137 -9.59 -21.55 -7.58
N ALA A 138 -9.51 -20.70 -6.56
CA ALA A 138 -8.46 -19.70 -6.49
C ALA A 138 -7.07 -20.33 -6.33
N LEU A 139 -6.94 -21.38 -5.51
CA LEU A 139 -5.70 -22.14 -5.36
C LEU A 139 -5.23 -22.76 -6.68
N GLU A 140 -6.14 -23.39 -7.43
CA GLU A 140 -5.84 -24.03 -8.73
C GLU A 140 -5.28 -23.04 -9.77
N ARG A 141 -5.61 -21.76 -9.65
CA ARG A 141 -5.14 -20.70 -10.55
C ARG A 141 -3.78 -20.13 -10.18
N THR A 142 -3.26 -20.44 -9.01
CA THR A 142 -1.94 -19.96 -8.56
C THR A 142 -0.85 -20.96 -8.93
N THR A 143 0.15 -20.52 -9.70
CA THR A 143 1.30 -21.37 -10.05
C THR A 143 2.13 -21.74 -8.81
N LEU A 144 2.18 -20.85 -7.80
CA LEU A 144 2.90 -21.10 -6.55
C LEU A 144 2.12 -21.99 -5.54
N GLY A 145 0.92 -22.46 -5.88
CA GLY A 145 0.17 -23.44 -5.10
C GLY A 145 -0.34 -22.94 -3.75
N ARG A 146 -0.51 -21.61 -3.59
CA ARG A 146 -1.07 -21.00 -2.38
C ARG A 146 -1.74 -19.66 -2.70
N ILE A 147 -2.69 -19.28 -1.86
CA ILE A 147 -3.25 -17.93 -1.86
C ILE A 147 -2.20 -16.97 -1.29
N GLY A 148 -2.11 -15.77 -1.88
CA GLY A 148 -1.26 -14.70 -1.38
C GLY A 148 -1.76 -14.21 -0.02
N LYS A 149 -0.88 -13.62 0.77
CA LYS A 149 -1.21 -12.89 1.98
C LYS A 149 -0.96 -11.39 1.75
N PRO A 150 -1.55 -10.50 2.56
CA PRO A 150 -1.27 -9.06 2.47
C PRO A 150 0.23 -8.75 2.48
N GLU A 151 1.03 -9.53 3.22
CA GLU A 151 2.48 -9.37 3.29
C GLU A 151 3.17 -9.66 1.95
N ASP A 152 2.68 -10.60 1.13
CA ASP A 152 3.27 -10.88 -0.18
C ASP A 152 3.13 -9.66 -1.11
N ILE A 153 2.01 -8.95 -1.02
CA ILE A 153 1.77 -7.73 -1.79
C ILE A 153 2.59 -6.57 -1.21
N ALA A 154 2.62 -6.47 0.12
CA ALA A 154 3.39 -5.47 0.84
C ALA A 154 4.89 -5.55 0.51
N ASP A 155 5.43 -6.76 0.38
CA ASP A 155 6.83 -6.98 0.03
C ASP A 155 7.16 -6.48 -1.39
N VAL A 156 6.26 -6.67 -2.35
CA VAL A 156 6.41 -6.12 -3.71
C VAL A 156 6.29 -4.60 -3.69
N VAL A 157 5.33 -4.04 -2.96
CA VAL A 157 5.18 -2.58 -2.83
C VAL A 157 6.42 -1.96 -2.18
N ALA A 158 6.94 -2.55 -1.10
CA ALA A 158 8.14 -2.09 -0.42
C ALA A 158 9.36 -2.07 -1.36
N PHE A 159 9.51 -3.08 -2.23
CA PHE A 159 10.52 -3.06 -3.28
C PHE A 159 10.29 -1.88 -4.25
N VAL A 160 9.08 -1.73 -4.78
CA VAL A 160 8.75 -0.73 -5.81
C VAL A 160 8.92 0.71 -5.34
N VAL A 161 8.75 0.98 -4.04
CA VAL A 161 8.92 2.32 -3.45
C VAL A 161 10.33 2.57 -2.88
N SER A 162 11.23 1.58 -2.99
CA SER A 162 12.61 1.68 -2.52
C SER A 162 13.56 2.22 -3.59
N ASP A 163 14.76 2.62 -3.17
CA ASP A 163 15.81 3.09 -4.08
C ASP A 163 16.35 1.97 -5.00
N ASP A 164 16.09 0.70 -4.68
CA ASP A 164 16.43 -0.44 -5.54
C ASP A 164 15.57 -0.47 -6.81
N ALA A 165 14.34 0.07 -6.74
CA ALA A 165 13.43 0.18 -7.87
C ALA A 165 13.53 1.53 -8.61
N ARG A 166 14.57 2.33 -8.37
CA ARG A 166 14.75 3.67 -8.99
C ARG A 166 14.69 3.73 -10.52
N TRP A 167 14.83 2.58 -11.21
CA TRP A 167 14.74 2.46 -12.67
C TRP A 167 13.43 1.80 -13.17
N VAL A 168 12.47 1.60 -12.28
CA VAL A 168 11.17 0.99 -12.57
C VAL A 168 10.11 2.09 -12.51
N THR A 169 9.54 2.46 -13.66
CA THR A 169 8.46 3.46 -13.74
C THR A 169 7.58 3.20 -14.96
N GLY A 170 6.29 3.50 -14.85
CA GLY A 170 5.29 3.28 -15.90
C GLY A 170 4.85 1.83 -16.06
N HIS A 171 5.18 0.94 -15.12
CA HIS A 171 4.93 -0.49 -15.24
C HIS A 171 3.78 -0.98 -14.36
N ASN A 172 3.12 -2.04 -14.84
CA ASN A 172 2.22 -2.87 -14.06
C ASN A 172 2.95 -4.16 -13.64
N ILE A 173 3.09 -4.37 -12.33
CA ILE A 173 3.82 -5.47 -11.74
C ILE A 173 2.80 -6.45 -11.15
N GLN A 174 2.70 -7.62 -11.77
CA GLN A 174 1.80 -8.67 -11.32
C GLN A 174 2.35 -9.36 -10.05
N ALA A 175 1.73 -9.10 -8.90
CA ALA A 175 2.01 -9.74 -7.63
C ALA A 175 0.99 -10.86 -7.36
N GLY A 176 0.93 -11.84 -8.26
CA GLY A 176 -0.16 -12.84 -8.29
C GLY A 176 0.25 -14.29 -8.07
N GLY A 177 1.49 -14.59 -7.70
CA GLY A 177 1.94 -15.98 -7.55
C GLY A 177 1.84 -16.80 -8.85
N GLY A 178 2.03 -16.14 -10.00
CA GLY A 178 1.88 -16.75 -11.33
C GLY A 178 0.44 -17.01 -11.74
N TYR A 179 -0.50 -16.18 -11.27
CA TYR A 179 -1.90 -16.22 -11.69
C TYR A 179 -2.05 -16.04 -13.20
N ALA A 180 -2.79 -16.96 -13.82
CA ALA A 180 -3.27 -16.89 -15.20
C ALA A 180 -4.81 -16.93 -15.26
#